data_AF-A0A2D6XHA4-F1
#
_entry.id   AF-A0A2D6XHA4-F1
#
_cell.length_a   1.000
_cell.length_b   1.000
_cell.length_c   1.000
_cell.angle_alpha   90.00
_cell.angle_beta   90.00
_cell.angle_gamma   90.00
#
_symmetry.space_group_name_H-M   'P 1'
#
loop_
_entity.id
_entity.type
_entity.pdbx_description
1 polymer ?
#
loop_
_entity_poly.entity_id
_entity_poly.type
_entity_poly.pdbx_seq_one_letter_code
_entity_poly.pdbx_strand_id
1 'polypeptide(L)'
;MVHWSKNPIMREKVISRMKAKLKGRSAWNKGIPQSDEAKKKNRESHLGKTPTEETKKLMSESHKGVVHSGMFKKGNSPWNRNRNTFRKIRKSLLRDFILERDKCCVECGNEQANVIHHIRPFAISKDNSSENLILMCKACHTSLHSKERFGKPYNKDLLITK
;
A
#
# COMPACT_ATOMS: atom_id res chain seq x y z
N MET A 1 -43.97 -36.77 -4.15
CA MET A 1 -43.49 -35.41 -4.42
C MET A 1 -41.96 -35.37 -4.30
N VAL A 2 -41.24 -34.93 -5.32
CA VAL A 2 -39.76 -34.85 -5.26
C VAL A 2 -39.37 -33.53 -4.60
N HIS A 3 -38.59 -33.60 -3.52
CA HIS A 3 -38.13 -32.42 -2.78
C HIS A 3 -37.40 -31.44 -3.72
N TRP A 4 -37.71 -30.15 -3.63
CA TRP A 4 -37.26 -29.10 -4.55
C TRP A 4 -35.73 -29.02 -4.73
N SER A 5 -34.95 -29.46 -3.74
CA SER A 5 -33.48 -29.51 -3.81
C SER A 5 -32.93 -30.58 -4.77
N LYS A 6 -33.74 -31.59 -5.12
CA LYS A 6 -33.36 -32.70 -6.02
C LYS A 6 -33.77 -32.45 -7.49
N ASN A 7 -34.51 -31.38 -7.76
CA ASN A 7 -34.88 -30.97 -9.12
C ASN A 7 -34.03 -29.76 -9.55
N PRO A 8 -33.09 -29.91 -10.52
CA PRO A 8 -32.15 -28.86 -10.92
C PRO A 8 -32.84 -27.56 -11.38
N ILE A 9 -33.93 -27.67 -12.15
CA ILE A 9 -34.67 -26.54 -12.71
C ILE A 9 -35.37 -25.74 -11.61
N MET A 10 -36.03 -26.43 -10.68
CA MET A 10 -36.67 -25.80 -9.52
C MET A 10 -35.64 -25.17 -8.59
N ARG A 11 -34.50 -25.84 -8.37
CA ARG A 11 -33.38 -25.34 -7.56
C ARG A 11 -32.81 -24.04 -8.13
N GLU A 12 -32.54 -23.99 -9.43
CA GLU A 12 -32.01 -22.78 -10.09
C GLU A 12 -32.98 -21.61 -10.00
N LYS A 13 -34.28 -21.84 -10.25
CA LYS A 13 -35.32 -20.79 -10.13
C LYS A 13 -35.39 -20.21 -8.71
N VAL A 14 -35.38 -21.07 -7.69
CA VAL A 14 -35.41 -20.65 -6.28
C VAL A 14 -34.14 -19.88 -5.90
N ILE A 15 -32.96 -20.38 -6.28
CA ILE A 15 -31.68 -19.70 -6.03
C ILE A 15 -31.63 -18.34 -6.72
N SER A 16 -32.07 -18.25 -7.97
CA SER A 16 -32.13 -16.99 -8.72
C SER A 16 -33.02 -15.95 -8.02
N ARG A 17 -34.22 -16.35 -7.59
CA ARG A 17 -35.15 -15.50 -6.85
C ARG A 17 -34.56 -15.03 -5.51
N MET A 18 -33.87 -15.89 -4.78
CA MET A 18 -33.19 -15.52 -3.53
C MET A 18 -32.02 -14.55 -3.79
N LYS A 19 -31.19 -14.82 -4.80
CA LYS A 19 -30.08 -13.93 -5.19
C LYS A 19 -30.56 -12.53 -5.56
N ALA A 20 -31.65 -12.43 -6.33
CA ALA A 20 -32.25 -11.15 -6.70
C ALA A 20 -32.69 -10.35 -5.46
N LYS A 21 -33.30 -11.00 -4.47
CA LYS A 21 -33.73 -10.35 -3.22
C LYS A 21 -32.58 -9.88 -2.32
N LEU A 22 -31.46 -10.60 -2.34
CA LEU A 22 -30.29 -10.31 -1.51
C LEU A 22 -29.29 -9.35 -2.18
N LYS A 23 -29.39 -9.15 -3.50
CA LYS A 23 -28.49 -8.26 -4.25
C LYS A 23 -28.57 -6.83 -3.70
N GLY A 24 -27.42 -6.27 -3.35
CA GLY A 24 -27.30 -4.89 -2.85
C GLY A 24 -27.67 -4.70 -1.37
N ARG A 25 -28.20 -5.72 -0.70
CA ARG A 25 -28.44 -5.66 0.75
C ARG A 25 -27.14 -5.91 1.49
N SER A 26 -26.81 -5.04 2.45
CA SER A 26 -25.74 -5.34 3.40
C SER A 26 -26.19 -6.50 4.30
N ALA A 27 -25.26 -7.39 4.66
CA ALA A 27 -25.52 -8.39 5.67
C ALA A 27 -25.90 -7.67 6.99
N TRP A 28 -26.86 -8.22 7.72
CA TRP A 28 -27.38 -7.61 8.96
C TRP A 28 -26.29 -7.43 10.03
N ASN A 29 -25.23 -8.23 9.97
CA ASN A 29 -24.07 -8.19 10.87
C ASN A 29 -22.88 -7.41 10.29
N LYS A 30 -23.04 -6.72 9.17
CA LYS A 30 -21.94 -5.97 8.54
C LYS A 30 -21.49 -4.85 9.49
N GLY A 31 -20.24 -4.92 9.93
CA GLY A 31 -19.63 -3.95 10.84
C GLY A 31 -19.84 -4.25 12.33
N ILE A 32 -20.59 -5.31 12.68
CA ILE A 32 -20.73 -5.75 14.07
C ILE A 32 -19.55 -6.69 14.39
N PRO A 33 -18.62 -6.31 15.31
CA PRO A 33 -17.52 -7.18 15.68
C PRO A 33 -18.05 -8.41 16.44
N GLN A 34 -17.38 -9.55 16.30
CA GLN A 34 -17.65 -10.71 17.15
C GLN A 34 -17.35 -10.37 18.62
N SER A 35 -18.17 -10.85 19.54
CA SER A 35 -17.88 -10.75 20.98
C SER A 35 -16.61 -11.54 21.31
N ASP A 36 -15.94 -11.17 22.39
CA ASP A 36 -14.68 -11.82 22.76
C ASP A 36 -14.89 -13.27 23.20
N GLU A 37 -16.05 -13.58 23.78
CA GLU A 37 -16.47 -14.96 24.08
C GLU A 37 -16.65 -15.77 22.79
N ALA A 38 -17.25 -15.19 21.74
CA ALA A 38 -17.42 -15.86 20.46
C ALA A 38 -16.07 -16.11 19.75
N LYS A 39 -15.15 -15.14 19.80
CA LYS A 39 -13.79 -15.32 19.29
C LYS A 39 -13.06 -16.43 20.05
N LYS A 40 -13.17 -16.46 21.38
CA LYS A 40 -12.57 -17.49 22.23
C LYS A 40 -13.10 -18.88 21.90
N LYS A 41 -14.42 -19.05 21.82
CA LYS A 41 -15.06 -20.32 21.45
C LYS A 41 -14.63 -20.80 20.06
N ASN A 42 -14.58 -19.90 19.07
CA ASN A 42 -14.09 -20.25 17.73
C ASN A 42 -12.64 -20.75 17.78
N ARG A 43 -11.76 -20.01 18.49
CA ARG A 43 -10.35 -20.41 18.66
C ARG A 43 -10.22 -21.78 19.33
N GLU A 44 -10.91 -22.00 20.44
CA GLU A 44 -10.89 -23.27 21.17
C GLU A 44 -11.36 -24.43 20.30
N SER A 45 -12.41 -24.20 19.49
CA SER A 45 -12.94 -25.23 18.59
C SER A 45 -11.97 -25.66 17.48
N HIS A 46 -11.00 -24.82 17.13
CA HIS A 46 -9.99 -25.12 16.09
C HIS A 46 -8.66 -25.59 16.67
N LEU A 47 -8.46 -25.47 17.99
CA LEU A 47 -7.23 -25.89 18.64
C LEU A 47 -7.08 -27.42 18.53
N GLY A 48 -5.93 -27.88 18.05
CA GLY A 48 -5.62 -29.31 17.92
C GLY A 48 -6.32 -30.04 16.76
N LYS A 49 -7.16 -29.36 15.97
CA LYS A 49 -7.75 -29.95 14.77
C LYS A 49 -6.75 -29.92 13.62
N THR A 50 -6.11 -31.06 13.36
CA THR A 50 -5.34 -31.30 12.15
C THR A 50 -6.14 -32.18 11.20
N PRO A 51 -6.15 -31.90 9.88
CA PRO A 51 -6.74 -32.82 8.92
C PRO A 51 -6.07 -34.19 9.02
N THR A 52 -6.84 -35.27 8.91
CA THR A 52 -6.29 -36.63 8.85
C THR A 52 -5.41 -36.81 7.61
N GLU A 53 -4.49 -37.77 7.62
CA GLU A 53 -3.64 -38.05 6.47
C GLU A 53 -4.45 -38.36 5.20
N GLU A 54 -5.58 -39.07 5.35
CA GLU A 54 -6.53 -39.32 4.27
C GLU A 54 -7.14 -38.00 3.73
N THR A 55 -7.57 -37.10 4.62
CA THR A 55 -8.10 -35.79 4.23
C THR A 55 -7.05 -34.94 3.50
N LYS A 56 -5.81 -34.95 3.99
CA LYS A 56 -4.68 -34.26 3.34
C LYS A 56 -4.43 -34.81 1.94
N LYS A 57 -4.49 -36.14 1.78
CA LYS A 57 -4.33 -36.80 0.49
C LYS A 57 -5.44 -36.41 -0.49
N LEU A 58 -6.70 -36.43 -0.06
CA LEU A 58 -7.85 -36.02 -0.88
C LEU A 58 -7.75 -34.54 -1.32
N MET A 59 -7.37 -33.65 -0.39
CA MET A 59 -7.11 -32.24 -0.72
C MET A 59 -5.99 -32.15 -1.78
N SER A 60 -4.86 -32.81 -1.56
CA SER A 60 -3.73 -32.82 -2.49
C SER A 60 -4.14 -33.33 -3.89
N GLU A 61 -4.88 -34.43 -3.96
CA GLU A 61 -5.37 -35.00 -5.22
C GLU A 61 -6.34 -34.09 -5.95
N SER A 62 -7.25 -33.41 -5.22
CA SER A 62 -8.17 -32.44 -5.82
C SER A 62 -7.47 -31.21 -6.43
N HIS A 63 -6.29 -30.87 -5.91
CA HIS A 63 -5.48 -29.76 -6.41
C HIS A 63 -4.49 -30.18 -7.52
N LYS A 64 -4.29 -31.49 -7.76
CA LYS A 64 -3.43 -31.96 -8.86
C LYS A 64 -4.02 -31.53 -10.20
N GLY A 65 -3.21 -30.84 -11.00
CA GLY A 65 -3.60 -30.38 -12.33
C GLY A 65 -4.44 -29.10 -12.37
N VAL A 66 -4.85 -28.55 -11.22
CA VAL A 66 -5.53 -27.25 -11.17
C VAL A 66 -4.49 -26.14 -11.34
N VAL A 67 -4.38 -25.61 -12.55
CA VAL A 67 -3.55 -24.44 -12.83
C VAL A 67 -4.37 -23.18 -12.53
N HIS A 68 -4.18 -22.58 -11.35
CA HIS A 68 -4.73 -21.26 -11.08
C HIS A 68 -4.04 -20.22 -11.99
N SER A 69 -4.73 -19.78 -13.04
CA SER A 69 -4.29 -18.67 -13.89
C SER A 69 -4.13 -17.42 -13.03
N GLY A 70 -2.90 -16.95 -12.85
CA GLY A 70 -2.59 -15.72 -12.11
C GLY A 70 -1.88 -15.90 -10.77
N MET A 71 -1.59 -17.13 -10.33
CA MET A 71 -0.76 -17.33 -9.14
C MET A 71 0.72 -17.14 -9.48
N PHE A 72 1.43 -16.42 -8.62
CA PHE A 72 2.83 -16.06 -8.78
C PHE A 72 3.71 -17.32 -8.92
N LYS A 73 4.14 -17.65 -10.13
CA LYS A 73 5.13 -18.72 -10.34
C LYS A 73 6.44 -18.27 -9.69
N LYS A 74 7.10 -19.13 -8.91
CA LYS A 74 8.46 -18.88 -8.40
C LYS A 74 9.36 -18.59 -9.59
N GLY A 75 9.83 -17.35 -9.72
CA GLY A 75 10.62 -16.87 -10.88
C GLY A 75 9.91 -15.87 -11.80
N ASN A 76 8.59 -15.71 -11.72
CA ASN A 76 7.91 -14.64 -12.46
C ASN A 76 8.22 -13.28 -11.82
N SER A 77 8.69 -12.34 -12.65
CA SER A 77 8.82 -10.95 -12.26
C SER A 77 7.43 -10.38 -12.00
N PRO A 78 7.19 -9.68 -10.86
CA PRO A 78 5.92 -8.97 -10.70
C PRO A 78 5.77 -7.95 -11.85
N TRP A 79 4.52 -7.74 -12.31
CA TRP A 79 4.20 -6.84 -13.44
C TRP A 79 4.69 -5.39 -13.25
N ASN A 80 5.16 -5.04 -12.05
CA ASN A 80 5.70 -3.74 -11.69
C ASN A 80 7.24 -3.64 -11.72
N ARG A 81 7.96 -4.72 -12.04
CA ARG A 81 9.43 -4.78 -11.89
C ARG A 81 10.17 -3.67 -12.68
N ASN A 82 9.67 -3.28 -13.86
CA ASN A 82 10.28 -2.25 -14.72
C ASN A 82 9.51 -0.92 -14.84
N ARG A 83 8.31 -0.79 -14.25
CA ARG A 83 7.57 0.50 -14.28
C ARG A 83 8.26 1.64 -13.52
N ASN A 84 9.21 1.29 -12.65
CA ASN A 84 9.83 2.23 -11.72
C ASN A 84 11.27 2.60 -12.12
N THR A 85 11.82 2.01 -13.19
CA THR A 85 13.24 2.22 -13.58
C THR A 85 13.47 3.63 -14.09
N PHE A 86 12.62 4.12 -15.02
CA PHE A 86 12.74 5.48 -15.55
C PHE A 86 12.51 6.56 -14.49
N ARG A 87 11.55 6.33 -13.57
CA ARG A 87 11.30 7.22 -12.43
C ARG A 87 12.48 7.25 -11.46
N LYS A 88 13.13 6.11 -11.22
CA LYS A 88 14.36 6.03 -10.40
C LYS A 88 15.52 6.74 -11.07
N ILE A 89 15.73 6.56 -12.38
CA ILE A 89 16.78 7.24 -13.14
C ILE A 89 16.58 8.75 -13.09
N ARG A 90 15.38 9.26 -13.42
CA ARG A 90 15.07 10.70 -13.33
C ARG A 90 15.32 11.26 -11.93
N LYS A 91 14.92 10.53 -10.89
CA LYS A 91 15.14 10.94 -9.49
C LYS A 91 16.63 10.97 -9.14
N SER A 92 17.43 10.05 -9.66
CA SER A 92 18.89 10.05 -9.50
C SER A 92 19.50 11.26 -10.18
N LEU A 93 19.24 11.45 -11.48
CA LEU A 93 19.79 12.57 -12.25
C LEU A 93 19.46 13.93 -11.64
N LEU A 94 18.21 14.12 -11.19
CA LEU A 94 17.81 15.34 -10.50
C LEU A 94 18.55 15.53 -9.17
N ARG A 95 18.72 14.44 -8.40
CA ARG A 95 19.48 14.50 -7.15
C ARG A 95 20.94 14.86 -7.40
N ASP A 96 21.57 14.23 -8.38
CA ASP A 96 22.97 14.45 -8.74
C ASP A 96 23.17 15.90 -9.24
N PHE A 97 22.23 16.41 -10.05
CA PHE A 97 22.21 17.80 -10.49
C PHE A 97 22.16 18.80 -9.31
N ILE A 98 21.28 18.57 -8.33
CA ILE A 98 21.16 19.48 -7.16
C ILE A 98 22.41 19.43 -6.29
N LEU A 99 23.00 18.24 -6.10
CA LEU A 99 24.25 18.09 -5.35
C LEU A 99 25.40 18.85 -6.02
N GLU A 100 25.53 18.75 -7.34
CA GLU A 100 26.57 19.45 -8.10
C GLU A 100 26.35 20.97 -8.15
N ARG A 101 25.09 21.42 -8.23
CA ARG A 101 24.73 22.84 -8.27
C ARG A 101 25.03 23.53 -6.94
N ASP A 102 24.55 22.96 -5.83
CA ASP A 102 24.57 23.65 -4.53
C ASP A 102 25.88 23.41 -3.77
N LYS A 103 26.52 22.24 -3.94
CA LYS A 103 27.79 21.79 -3.32
C LYS A 103 27.85 21.75 -1.79
N CYS A 104 27.13 22.64 -1.11
CA CYS A 104 27.06 22.76 0.34
C CYS A 104 25.64 23.14 0.78
N CYS A 105 25.43 23.20 2.09
CA CYS A 105 24.15 23.62 2.66
C CYS A 105 23.85 25.08 2.30
N VAL A 106 22.72 25.34 1.64
CA VAL A 106 22.35 26.72 1.26
C VAL A 106 22.08 27.64 2.46
N GLU A 107 21.75 27.08 3.63
CA GLU A 107 21.47 27.86 4.85
C GLU A 107 22.74 28.23 5.63
N CYS A 108 23.71 27.33 5.72
CA CYS A 108 24.86 27.48 6.64
C CYS A 108 26.23 27.23 6.02
N GLY A 109 26.32 26.89 4.74
CA GLY A 109 27.57 26.63 4.03
C GLY A 109 28.25 25.29 4.35
N ASN A 110 27.64 24.42 5.16
CA ASN A 110 28.23 23.11 5.48
C ASN A 110 28.38 22.22 4.24
N GLU A 111 29.62 21.85 3.90
CA GLU A 111 29.97 21.00 2.74
C GLU A 111 29.48 19.56 2.86
N GLN A 112 29.18 19.07 4.07
CA GLN A 112 28.63 17.73 4.30
C GLN A 112 27.11 17.65 4.11
N ALA A 113 26.51 18.65 3.45
CA ALA A 113 25.09 18.67 3.15
C ALA A 113 24.71 17.57 2.16
N ASN A 114 23.67 16.79 2.48
CA ASN A 114 23.23 15.69 1.63
C ASN A 114 21.70 15.53 1.58
N VAL A 115 20.94 16.44 2.19
CA VAL A 115 19.48 16.38 2.23
C VAL A 115 18.91 17.39 1.26
N ILE A 116 18.03 16.93 0.35
CA ILE A 116 17.31 17.83 -0.55
C ILE A 116 15.97 18.20 0.10
N HIS A 117 15.70 19.50 0.17
CA HIS A 117 14.50 20.07 0.74
C HIS A 117 13.64 20.76 -0.33
N HIS A 118 12.32 20.68 -0.20
CA HIS A 118 11.39 21.41 -1.06
C HIS A 118 11.14 22.81 -0.48
N ILE A 119 11.52 23.87 -1.22
CA ILE A 119 11.28 25.27 -0.79
C ILE A 119 9.80 25.51 -0.52
N ARG A 120 8.93 25.07 -1.45
CA ARG A 120 7.49 24.98 -1.25
C ARG A 120 7.11 23.52 -0.98
N PRO A 121 6.48 23.20 0.17
CA PRO A 121 6.15 21.82 0.53
C PRO A 121 5.43 21.07 -0.59
N PHE A 122 5.91 19.87 -0.89
CA PHE A 122 5.31 19.01 -1.93
C PHE A 122 3.83 18.69 -1.66
N ALA A 123 3.40 18.71 -0.39
CA ALA A 123 2.00 18.56 -0.03
C ALA A 123 1.10 19.60 -0.75
N ILE A 124 1.62 20.81 -0.95
CA ILE A 124 0.91 21.95 -1.53
C ILE A 124 1.27 22.14 -3.01
N SER A 125 2.56 22.20 -3.36
CA SER A 125 2.98 22.54 -4.73
C SER A 125 2.86 21.39 -5.72
N LYS A 126 3.04 20.15 -5.25
CA LYS A 126 3.29 18.97 -6.10
C LYS A 126 4.48 19.15 -7.06
N ASP A 127 5.39 20.07 -6.74
CA ASP A 127 6.47 20.48 -7.62
C ASP A 127 7.81 19.85 -7.20
N ASN A 128 8.45 19.17 -8.16
CA ASN A 128 9.78 18.56 -8.02
C ASN A 128 10.78 19.16 -9.02
N SER A 129 10.50 20.35 -9.56
CA SER A 129 11.46 21.04 -10.41
C SER A 129 12.72 21.39 -9.62
N SER A 130 13.85 21.53 -10.30
CA SER A 130 15.13 21.89 -9.69
C SER A 130 15.08 23.20 -8.93
N GLU A 131 14.19 24.11 -9.31
CA GLU A 131 14.02 25.44 -8.73
C GLU A 131 13.30 25.37 -7.38
N ASN A 132 12.46 24.35 -7.16
CA ASN A 132 11.80 24.12 -5.88
C ASN A 132 12.64 23.26 -4.92
N LEU A 133 13.86 22.86 -5.30
CA LEU A 133 14.71 21.95 -4.54
C LEU A 133 16.04 22.63 -4.14
N ILE A 134 16.44 22.48 -2.89
CA ILE A 134 17.70 23.03 -2.35
C ILE A 134 18.43 21.99 -1.50
N LEU A 135 19.76 22.05 -1.49
CA LEU A 135 20.61 21.19 -0.68
C LEU A 135 20.81 21.77 0.74
N MET A 136 20.56 20.95 1.76
CA MET A 136 20.70 21.31 3.17
C MET A 136 21.41 20.23 3.99
N CYS A 137 22.04 20.63 5.09
CA CYS A 137 22.51 19.70 6.10
C CYS A 137 21.34 19.23 6.99
N LYS A 138 21.50 18.07 7.65
CA LYS A 138 20.44 17.49 8.50
C LYS A 138 19.98 18.43 9.61
N ALA A 139 20.90 19.19 10.21
CA ALA A 139 20.60 20.12 11.29
C ALA A 139 19.70 21.26 10.80
N CYS A 140 20.07 21.94 9.71
CA CYS A 140 19.27 23.01 9.12
C CYS A 140 17.92 22.50 8.62
N HIS A 141 17.90 21.34 7.96
CA HIS A 141 16.66 20.72 7.47
C HIS A 141 15.66 20.43 8.60
N THR A 142 16.15 19.86 9.70
CA THR A 142 15.31 19.54 10.87
C THR A 142 14.83 20.81 11.57
N SER A 143 15.71 21.81 11.71
CA SER A 143 15.38 23.12 12.27
C SER A 143 14.28 23.82 11.48
N LEU A 144 14.35 23.75 10.14
CA LEU A 144 13.35 24.34 9.24
C LEU A 144 11.98 23.68 9.41
N HIS A 145 11.89 22.34 9.36
CA HIS A 145 10.62 21.64 9.61
C HIS A 145 10.06 21.86 11.02
N SER A 146 10.94 22.04 12.01
CA SER A 146 10.53 22.43 13.36
C SER A 146 9.86 23.80 13.33
N LYS A 147 10.48 24.82 12.70
CA LYS A 147 9.91 26.18 12.58
C LYS A 147 8.57 26.20 11.84
N GLU A 148 8.43 25.43 10.75
CA GLU A 148 7.17 25.32 10.00
C GLU A 148 6.03 24.74 10.86
N ARG A 149 6.33 23.72 11.69
CA ARG A 149 5.34 23.05 12.55
C ARG A 149 4.76 23.97 13.63
N PHE A 150 5.48 25.02 14.02
CA PHE A 150 5.03 26.02 15.01
C PHE A 150 4.45 27.29 14.37
N GLY A 151 4.05 27.24 13.08
CA GLY A 151 3.28 28.30 12.46
C GLY A 151 4.06 29.56 12.06
N LYS A 152 5.40 29.50 12.02
CA LYS A 152 6.21 30.55 11.39
C LYS A 152 6.37 30.20 9.90
N PRO A 153 5.74 30.94 8.97
CA PRO A 153 5.91 30.67 7.55
C PRO A 153 7.38 30.85 7.17
N TYR A 154 7.96 29.83 6.56
CA TYR A 154 9.29 29.89 5.97
C TYR A 154 9.28 30.87 4.80
N ASN A 155 9.94 32.02 4.96
CA ASN A 155 10.07 33.03 3.92
C ASN A 155 11.35 32.78 3.10
N LYS A 156 11.16 32.28 1.88
CA LYS A 156 12.20 31.98 0.89
C LYS A 156 13.07 33.18 0.48
N ASP A 157 12.59 34.41 0.68
CA ASP A 157 13.29 35.62 0.21
C ASP A 157 14.54 35.93 1.06
N LEU A 158 14.70 35.28 2.23
CA LEU A 158 15.85 35.44 3.12
C LEU A 158 17.05 34.54 2.77
N LEU A 159 16.91 33.60 1.84
CA LEU A 159 17.97 32.64 1.48
C LEU A 159 18.63 32.92 0.13
N ILE A 160 18.05 33.79 -0.69
CA ILE A 160 18.55 34.12 -2.04
C ILE A 160 19.39 35.42 -2.02
N THR A 161 19.58 36.06 -0.87
CA THR A 161 20.30 37.34 -0.74
C THR A 161 21.64 37.25 0.01
N LYS A 162 22.38 36.14 -0.12
CA LYS A 162 23.78 36.06 0.32
C LYS A 162 24.66 35.41 -0.73
#